data_AF-A0A9Q3Z430-F1
#
_entry.id   AF-A0A9Q3Z430-F1
#
_cell.length_a   1.000
_cell.length_b   1.000
_cell.length_c   1.000
_cell.angle_alpha   90.00
_cell.angle_beta   90.00
_cell.angle_gamma   90.00
#
_symmetry.space_group_name_H-M   'P 1'
#
loop_
_entity.id
_entity.type
_entity.pdbx_description
1 polymer ?
#
loop_
_entity_poly.entity_id
_entity_poly.type
_entity_poly.pdbx_seq_one_letter_code
_entity_poly.pdbx_strand_id
1 'polypeptide(L)'
;MVLRADRQGAAEHGHRITAAIACHVARAGGSVDQLTQLLLHPDHEGGRHTRHIALRSGQSRALDYIRRVWASASDAISSTRALGSRHEAYEVLAALRDRIETTPWRGERGRTALRVLRAHLNFAEIAGGPLHHASERQTAEEAGVSRTTLRVVYETVLRPRGWLRRLRVGHGREGSTWYLGDGKIHDHGGPALLSRFRSTQFPPDPALEEWTTPETATTADIDSTVLGRLMAHDAFAHHGLGSAALMIISALRVRQDQTVAELVGTSSVSRATTYRTLKRLADHHLVQHTGQTWALAPRALEGFGIRLPDADSGHTAAPAQGWDKVAEQHGTWGIAARRKALHAAERAAYQEALNRLAEHRSRALVIVRDGRQVLVPVPRPDEIPPPWHAPGGRVIDPVTGRPAADWRIATDGRLILITPADQRSYDELAAAHAEALSEWESVA
;
A
#
# COMPACT_ATOMS: atom_id res chain seq x y z
N MET A 1 -28.36 9.24 -18.42
CA MET A 1 -27.00 9.83 -18.42
C MET A 1 -25.99 8.83 -17.85
N VAL A 2 -25.75 7.69 -18.53
CA VAL A 2 -24.93 6.56 -17.98
C VAL A 2 -23.91 5.97 -18.99
N LEU A 3 -24.09 6.16 -20.30
CA LEU A 3 -23.21 5.59 -21.37
C LEU A 3 -21.76 6.14 -21.42
N ARG A 4 -21.42 7.18 -20.65
CA ARG A 4 -20.06 7.76 -20.65
C ARG A 4 -19.09 7.01 -19.73
N ALA A 5 -19.56 6.35 -18.68
CA ALA A 5 -18.71 5.67 -17.71
C ALA A 5 -18.12 4.36 -18.26
N ASP A 6 -18.92 3.55 -18.97
CA ASP A 6 -18.47 2.26 -19.52
C ASP A 6 -17.43 2.42 -20.64
N ARG A 7 -17.60 3.45 -21.48
CA ARG A 7 -16.63 3.77 -22.55
C ARG A 7 -15.28 4.23 -21.99
N GLN A 8 -15.31 4.94 -20.86
CA GLN A 8 -14.10 5.39 -20.17
C GLN A 8 -13.35 4.19 -19.56
N GLY A 9 -14.07 3.25 -18.94
CA GLY A 9 -13.47 2.03 -18.38
C GLY A 9 -12.82 1.13 -19.43
N ALA A 10 -13.47 0.94 -20.59
CA ALA A 10 -12.91 0.16 -21.69
C ALA A 10 -11.66 0.80 -22.32
N ALA A 11 -11.64 2.14 -22.47
CA ALA A 11 -10.49 2.88 -22.95
C ALA A 11 -9.30 2.83 -21.96
N GLU A 12 -9.58 2.96 -20.66
CA GLU A 12 -8.56 2.84 -19.60
C GLU A 12 -8.00 1.42 -19.48
N HIS A 13 -8.82 0.40 -19.70
CA HIS A 13 -8.36 -0.98 -19.76
C HIS A 13 -7.49 -1.23 -21.00
N GLY A 14 -7.93 -0.76 -22.18
CA GLY A 14 -7.16 -0.84 -23.41
C GLY A 14 -5.80 -0.15 -23.30
N HIS A 15 -5.76 1.06 -22.72
CA HIS A 15 -4.50 1.77 -22.47
C HIS A 15 -3.55 1.00 -21.53
N ARG A 16 -4.08 0.39 -20.45
CA ARG A 16 -3.26 -0.41 -19.52
C ARG A 16 -2.64 -1.62 -20.21
N ILE A 17 -3.38 -2.31 -21.07
CA ILE A 17 -2.86 -3.44 -21.85
C ILE A 17 -1.77 -2.97 -22.80
N THR A 18 -2.00 -1.90 -23.56
CA THR A 18 -1.00 -1.35 -24.48
C THR A 18 0.27 -0.90 -23.75
N ALA A 19 0.14 -0.26 -22.57
CA ALA A 19 1.27 0.13 -21.74
C ALA A 19 2.04 -1.08 -21.20
N ALA A 20 1.35 -2.15 -20.77
CA ALA A 20 1.99 -3.37 -20.31
C ALA A 20 2.81 -4.06 -21.41
N ILE A 21 2.26 -4.12 -22.63
CA ILE A 21 2.96 -4.66 -23.81
C ILE A 21 4.17 -3.80 -24.17
N ALA A 22 4.01 -2.47 -24.18
CA ALA A 22 5.13 -1.56 -24.42
C ALA A 22 6.25 -1.74 -23.38
N CYS A 23 5.89 -1.90 -22.11
CA CYS A 23 6.85 -2.20 -21.05
C CYS A 23 7.54 -3.56 -21.27
N HIS A 24 6.83 -4.57 -21.75
CA HIS A 24 7.44 -5.87 -22.05
C HIS A 24 8.43 -5.77 -23.21
N VAL A 25 8.05 -5.13 -24.33
CA VAL A 25 8.89 -4.97 -25.51
C VAL A 25 10.16 -4.18 -25.18
N ALA A 26 10.04 -3.07 -24.45
CA ALA A 26 11.20 -2.29 -24.05
C ALA A 26 12.12 -3.05 -23.07
N ARG A 27 11.57 -3.91 -22.19
CA ARG A 27 12.39 -4.78 -21.30
C ARG A 27 13.12 -5.86 -22.06
N ALA A 28 12.55 -6.36 -23.14
CA ALA A 28 13.19 -7.33 -24.04
C ALA A 28 14.23 -6.67 -24.97
N GLY A 29 14.49 -5.36 -24.83
CA GLY A 29 15.44 -4.62 -25.69
C GLY A 29 14.88 -4.27 -27.07
N GLY A 30 13.55 -4.31 -27.23
CA GLY A 30 12.90 -4.01 -28.51
C GLY A 30 12.87 -2.52 -28.86
N SER A 31 12.30 -2.20 -30.02
CA SER A 31 12.15 -0.82 -30.54
C SER A 31 10.69 -0.36 -30.64
N VAL A 32 10.48 0.95 -30.79
CA VAL A 32 9.15 1.53 -31.05
C VAL A 32 8.52 1.00 -32.33
N ASP A 33 9.33 0.64 -33.33
CA ASP A 33 8.85 0.09 -34.60
C ASP A 33 8.35 -1.34 -34.42
N GLN A 34 9.05 -2.15 -33.62
CA GLN A 34 8.60 -3.51 -33.25
C GLN A 34 7.30 -3.45 -32.43
N LEU A 35 7.19 -2.50 -31.48
CA LEU A 35 5.93 -2.27 -30.76
C LEU A 35 4.80 -1.86 -31.71
N THR A 36 5.09 -0.99 -32.67
CA THR A 36 4.12 -0.51 -33.66
C THR A 36 3.59 -1.65 -34.52
N GLN A 37 4.48 -2.50 -35.04
CA GLN A 37 4.11 -3.69 -35.81
C GLN A 37 3.22 -4.63 -34.98
N LEU A 38 3.61 -4.90 -33.73
CA LEU A 38 2.89 -5.80 -32.84
C LEU A 38 1.48 -5.28 -32.46
N LEU A 39 1.34 -3.99 -32.16
CA LEU A 39 0.05 -3.39 -31.79
C LEU A 39 -0.90 -3.20 -32.98
N LEU A 40 -0.38 -3.11 -34.20
CA LEU A 40 -1.19 -2.95 -35.41
C LEU A 40 -1.46 -4.28 -36.14
N HIS A 41 -0.81 -5.37 -35.74
CA HIS A 41 -1.05 -6.70 -36.29
C HIS A 41 -2.53 -7.12 -36.13
N PRO A 42 -3.25 -7.54 -37.17
CA PRO A 42 -4.70 -7.81 -37.12
C PRO A 42 -5.11 -8.78 -36.02
N ASP A 43 -4.31 -9.83 -35.83
CA ASP A 43 -4.63 -10.94 -34.93
C ASP A 43 -4.09 -10.77 -33.50
N HIS A 44 -3.32 -9.69 -33.24
CA HIS A 44 -2.77 -9.48 -31.91
C HIS A 44 -3.82 -8.81 -31.00
N GLU A 45 -4.46 -9.57 -30.12
CA GLU A 45 -5.53 -9.07 -29.25
C GLU A 45 -5.13 -7.88 -28.37
N GLY A 46 -3.88 -7.85 -27.89
CA GLY A 46 -3.35 -6.73 -27.11
C GLY A 46 -3.25 -5.39 -27.89
N GLY A 47 -3.35 -5.45 -29.23
CA GLY A 47 -3.34 -4.29 -30.12
C GLY A 47 -4.74 -3.72 -30.43
N ARG A 48 -5.82 -4.37 -29.97
CA ARG A 48 -7.21 -4.03 -30.30
C ARG A 48 -7.55 -2.56 -30.01
N HIS A 49 -7.05 -2.02 -28.89
CA HIS A 49 -7.25 -0.60 -28.54
C HIS A 49 -6.59 0.34 -29.55
N THR A 50 -5.35 0.08 -29.92
CA THR A 50 -4.59 0.86 -30.89
C THR A 50 -5.18 0.78 -32.29
N ARG A 51 -5.62 -0.41 -32.73
CA ARG A 51 -6.36 -0.60 -33.99
C ARG A 51 -7.68 0.17 -34.00
N HIS A 52 -8.40 0.20 -32.88
CA HIS A 52 -9.62 1.00 -32.77
C HIS A 52 -9.33 2.52 -32.87
N ILE A 53 -8.21 3.01 -32.31
CA ILE A 53 -7.77 4.40 -32.51
C ILE A 53 -7.47 4.66 -33.99
N ALA A 54 -6.80 3.73 -34.67
CA ALA A 54 -6.47 3.84 -36.09
C ALA A 54 -7.73 3.91 -36.97
N LEU A 55 -8.70 3.02 -36.73
CA LEU A 55 -9.98 2.99 -37.46
C LEU A 55 -10.84 4.22 -37.19
N ARG A 56 -10.88 4.69 -35.95
CA ARG A 56 -11.75 5.81 -35.54
C ARG A 56 -11.17 7.19 -35.85
N SER A 57 -9.84 7.33 -35.77
CA SER A 57 -9.18 8.64 -35.74
C SER A 57 -7.95 8.72 -36.64
N GLY A 58 -7.74 7.72 -37.49
CA GLY A 58 -6.70 7.69 -38.49
C GLY A 58 -5.39 7.07 -37.98
N GLN A 59 -4.64 6.50 -38.93
CA GLN A 59 -3.38 5.80 -38.68
C GLN A 59 -2.34 6.69 -38.00
N SER A 60 -2.21 7.96 -38.43
CA SER A 60 -1.27 8.91 -37.84
C SER A 60 -1.50 9.12 -36.33
N ARG A 61 -2.77 9.22 -35.89
CA ARG A 61 -3.10 9.41 -34.47
C ARG A 61 -2.81 8.16 -33.64
N ALA A 62 -2.96 6.98 -34.21
CA ALA A 62 -2.58 5.72 -33.56
C ALA A 62 -1.06 5.61 -33.39
N LEU A 63 -0.28 6.00 -34.40
CA LEU A 63 1.19 6.04 -34.32
C LEU A 63 1.68 7.03 -33.24
N ASP A 64 1.11 8.22 -33.17
CA ASP A 64 1.44 9.21 -32.13
C ASP A 64 1.05 8.72 -30.71
N TYR A 65 -0.03 7.95 -30.61
CA TYR A 65 -0.38 7.28 -29.37
C TYR A 65 0.65 6.22 -28.99
N ILE A 66 1.04 5.34 -29.91
CA ILE A 66 2.07 4.30 -29.67
C ILE A 66 3.39 4.94 -29.23
N ARG A 67 3.85 6.00 -29.91
CA ARG A 67 5.09 6.71 -29.56
C ARG A 67 5.05 7.30 -28.15
N ARG A 68 3.93 7.88 -27.72
CA ARG A 68 3.77 8.40 -26.35
C ARG A 68 3.80 7.28 -25.30
N VAL A 69 3.12 6.17 -25.58
CA VAL A 69 3.13 5.00 -24.68
C VAL A 69 4.54 4.39 -24.62
N TRP A 70 5.24 4.33 -25.74
CA TRP A 70 6.63 3.87 -25.82
C TRP A 70 7.59 4.73 -24.99
N ALA A 71 7.52 6.05 -25.13
CA ALA A 71 8.35 6.97 -24.35
C ALA A 71 8.13 6.76 -22.84
N SER A 72 6.86 6.73 -22.40
CA SER A 72 6.52 6.50 -20.99
C SER A 72 6.96 5.11 -20.50
N ALA A 73 6.83 4.07 -21.32
CA ALA A 73 7.28 2.73 -20.97
C ALA A 73 8.82 2.65 -20.86
N SER A 74 9.53 3.29 -21.79
CA SER A 74 11.00 3.31 -21.82
C SER A 74 11.58 4.06 -20.61
N ASP A 75 10.97 5.19 -20.23
CA ASP A 75 11.30 5.94 -19.02
C ASP A 75 10.99 5.13 -17.75
N ALA A 76 9.88 4.39 -17.73
CA ALA A 76 9.53 3.52 -16.62
C ALA A 76 10.50 2.33 -16.47
N ILE A 77 11.08 1.82 -17.57
CA ILE A 77 12.02 0.70 -17.53
C ILE A 77 13.44 1.16 -17.20
N SER A 78 13.88 2.28 -17.77
CA SER A 78 15.20 2.84 -17.44
C SER A 78 15.32 3.16 -15.95
N SER A 79 14.19 3.43 -15.28
CA SER A 79 14.09 3.63 -13.84
C SER A 79 13.76 2.38 -13.02
N THR A 80 13.53 1.21 -13.62
CA THR A 80 13.18 -0.03 -12.91
C THR A 80 14.11 -1.21 -13.27
N ARG A 81 14.68 -1.87 -12.25
CA ARG A 81 15.47 -3.10 -12.42
C ARG A 81 14.53 -4.30 -12.59
N ALA A 82 14.71 -5.08 -13.65
CA ALA A 82 14.06 -6.38 -13.77
C ALA A 82 14.64 -7.33 -12.72
N LEU A 83 13.78 -8.02 -11.98
CA LEU A 83 14.19 -9.02 -10.98
C LEU A 83 14.07 -10.39 -11.61
N GLY A 84 15.20 -11.00 -11.95
CA GLY A 84 15.27 -12.35 -12.52
C GLY A 84 15.22 -13.45 -11.47
N SER A 85 15.44 -13.12 -10.20
CA SER A 85 15.49 -14.08 -9.11
C SER A 85 15.00 -13.51 -7.78
N ARG A 86 14.63 -14.41 -6.85
CA ARG A 86 14.29 -14.04 -5.46
C ARG A 86 15.48 -13.43 -4.72
N HIS A 87 16.71 -13.81 -5.07
CA HIS A 87 17.93 -13.26 -4.50
C HIS A 87 18.08 -11.77 -4.84
N GLU A 88 17.88 -11.40 -6.11
CA GLU A 88 17.89 -9.99 -6.55
C GLU A 88 16.79 -9.16 -5.86
N ALA A 89 15.64 -9.76 -5.56
CA ALA A 89 14.59 -9.09 -4.79
C ALA A 89 15.06 -8.76 -3.36
N TYR A 90 15.80 -9.66 -2.71
CA TYR A 90 16.41 -9.38 -1.40
C TYR A 90 17.51 -8.32 -1.47
N GLU A 91 18.34 -8.30 -2.52
CA GLU A 91 19.31 -7.22 -2.74
C GLU A 91 18.63 -5.86 -2.86
N VAL A 92 17.52 -5.77 -3.60
CA VAL A 92 16.76 -4.52 -3.74
C VAL A 92 16.15 -4.09 -2.41
N LEU A 93 15.64 -5.03 -1.61
CA LEU A 93 15.13 -4.70 -0.27
C LEU A 93 16.25 -4.26 0.68
N ALA A 94 17.45 -4.85 0.58
CA ALA A 94 18.62 -4.43 1.34
C ALA A 94 19.06 -3.01 0.95
N ALA A 95 19.19 -2.72 -0.35
CA ALA A 95 19.51 -1.36 -0.82
C ALA A 95 18.44 -0.33 -0.42
N LEU A 96 17.16 -0.72 -0.44
CA LEU A 96 16.07 0.12 0.05
C LEU A 96 16.21 0.39 1.54
N ARG A 97 16.57 -0.62 2.33
CA ARG A 97 16.83 -0.48 3.76
C ARG A 97 17.96 0.50 4.03
N ASP A 98 19.11 0.35 3.38
CA ASP A 98 20.26 1.25 3.54
C ASP A 98 19.88 2.71 3.24
N ARG A 99 19.04 2.90 2.23
CA ARG A 99 18.53 4.23 1.87
C ARG A 99 17.57 4.80 2.90
N ILE A 100 16.72 3.97 3.51
CA ILE A 100 15.85 4.38 4.61
C ILE A 100 16.68 4.79 5.83
N GLU A 101 17.75 4.04 6.13
CA GLU A 101 18.65 4.24 7.27
C GLU A 101 19.48 5.53 7.14
N THR A 102 19.81 5.93 5.91
CA THR A 102 20.58 7.16 5.62
C THR A 102 19.71 8.41 5.40
N THR A 103 18.39 8.24 5.26
CA THR A 103 17.46 9.35 5.03
C THR A 103 17.17 10.13 6.32
N PRO A 104 17.26 11.47 6.34
CA PRO A 104 16.94 12.28 7.52
C PRO A 104 15.42 12.36 7.77
N TRP A 105 14.94 11.65 8.80
CA TRP A 105 13.52 11.60 9.19
C TRP A 105 13.14 12.68 10.20
N ARG A 106 13.23 13.95 9.78
CA ARG A 106 13.07 15.11 10.66
C ARG A 106 11.65 15.25 11.24
N GLY A 107 11.60 15.64 12.52
CA GLY A 107 10.36 15.95 13.24
C GLY A 107 9.53 14.72 13.61
N GLU A 108 8.41 14.94 14.30
CA GLU A 108 7.51 13.84 14.71
C GLU A 108 6.91 13.09 13.53
N ARG A 109 6.49 13.83 12.49
CA ARG A 109 5.90 13.25 11.29
C ARG A 109 6.90 12.40 10.50
N GLY A 110 8.16 12.83 10.41
CA GLY A 110 9.24 12.06 9.79
C GLY A 110 9.52 10.76 10.54
N ARG A 111 9.68 10.82 11.87
CA ARG A 111 9.85 9.61 12.72
C ARG A 111 8.68 8.64 12.61
N THR A 112 7.46 9.15 12.52
CA THR A 112 6.27 8.33 12.30
C THR A 112 6.28 7.70 10.90
N ALA A 113 6.69 8.44 9.87
CA ALA A 113 6.84 7.93 8.51
C ALA A 113 7.86 6.79 8.43
N LEU A 114 9.00 6.91 9.12
CA LEU A 114 10.00 5.85 9.22
C LEU A 114 9.41 4.57 9.83
N ARG A 115 8.67 4.66 10.94
CA ARG A 115 8.02 3.49 11.57
C ARG A 115 7.06 2.79 10.60
N VAL A 116 6.24 3.57 9.90
CA VAL A 116 5.29 3.05 8.90
C VAL A 116 6.04 2.42 7.71
N LEU A 117 7.12 3.05 7.25
CA LEU A 117 7.92 2.53 6.15
C LEU A 117 8.64 1.23 6.53
N ARG A 118 9.14 1.13 7.76
CA ARG A 118 9.74 -0.11 8.28
C ARG A 118 8.72 -1.24 8.42
N ALA A 119 7.48 -0.94 8.81
CA ALA A 119 6.38 -1.93 8.79
C ALA A 119 6.13 -2.46 7.36
N HIS A 120 6.10 -1.57 6.36
CA HIS A 120 5.98 -1.99 4.96
C HIS A 120 7.19 -2.78 4.46
N LEU A 121 8.40 -2.42 4.88
CA LEU A 121 9.61 -3.16 4.57
C LEU A 121 9.55 -4.59 5.13
N ASN A 122 9.06 -4.78 6.36
CA ASN A 122 8.82 -6.10 6.93
C ASN A 122 7.82 -6.92 6.08
N PHE A 123 6.71 -6.32 5.66
CA PHE A 123 5.74 -7.02 4.78
C PHE A 123 6.32 -7.36 3.41
N ALA A 124 7.18 -6.50 2.86
CA ALA A 124 7.87 -6.75 1.59
C ALA A 124 8.92 -7.86 1.71
N GLU A 125 9.68 -7.89 2.81
CA GLU A 125 10.62 -8.97 3.14
C GLU A 125 9.91 -10.32 3.23
N ILE A 126 8.73 -10.37 3.89
CA ILE A 126 7.88 -11.57 3.98
C ILE A 126 7.32 -11.97 2.60
N ALA A 127 6.87 -10.99 1.81
CA ALA A 127 6.35 -11.24 0.46
C ALA A 127 7.44 -11.63 -0.57
N GLY A 128 8.72 -11.44 -0.22
CA GLY A 128 9.85 -11.73 -1.11
C GLY A 128 10.08 -10.68 -2.19
N GLY A 129 9.60 -9.45 -1.99
CA GLY A 129 9.83 -8.35 -2.92
C GLY A 129 9.07 -7.05 -2.58
N PRO A 130 9.33 -5.96 -3.32
CA PRO A 130 8.74 -4.65 -3.04
C PRO A 130 7.21 -4.59 -3.14
N LEU A 131 6.62 -5.49 -3.95
CA LEU A 131 5.18 -5.68 -4.08
C LEU A 131 4.68 -6.57 -2.94
N HIS A 132 3.74 -6.07 -2.15
CA HIS A 132 3.20 -6.80 -1.00
C HIS A 132 1.75 -6.42 -0.69
N HIS A 133 1.09 -7.22 0.13
CA HIS A 133 -0.27 -6.98 0.60
C HIS A 133 -0.26 -6.56 2.07
N ALA A 134 -0.93 -5.45 2.38
CA ALA A 134 -1.11 -5.00 3.76
C ALA A 134 -2.40 -4.20 3.91
N SER A 135 -3.16 -4.48 4.98
CA SER A 135 -4.27 -3.62 5.36
C SER A 135 -3.76 -2.41 6.14
N GLU A 136 -4.41 -1.24 6.01
CA GLU A 136 -4.02 -0.02 6.74
C GLU A 136 -3.96 -0.26 8.26
N ARG A 137 -4.84 -1.12 8.77
CA ARG A 137 -4.91 -1.45 10.19
C ARG A 137 -3.75 -2.33 10.62
N GLN A 138 -3.45 -3.38 9.87
CA GLN A 138 -2.28 -4.24 10.11
C GLN A 138 -1.00 -3.42 10.09
N THR A 139 -0.85 -2.51 9.11
CA THR A 139 0.30 -1.60 9.07
C THR A 139 0.35 -0.67 10.28
N ALA A 140 -0.79 -0.14 10.73
CA ALA A 140 -0.84 0.76 11.88
C ALA A 140 -0.45 0.02 13.18
N GLU A 141 -0.90 -1.23 13.34
CA GLU A 141 -0.53 -2.09 14.47
C GLU A 141 0.97 -2.41 14.45
N GLU A 142 1.50 -2.85 13.31
CA GLU A 142 2.92 -3.17 13.13
C GLU A 142 3.80 -1.94 13.39
N ALA A 143 3.39 -0.78 12.88
CA ALA A 143 4.11 0.48 13.11
C ALA A 143 3.88 1.05 14.52
N GLY A 144 2.97 0.49 15.32
CA GLY A 144 2.61 0.95 16.66
C GLY A 144 1.91 2.33 16.72
N VAL A 145 1.21 2.73 15.65
CA VAL A 145 0.53 4.03 15.51
C VAL A 145 -0.98 3.87 15.37
N SER A 146 -1.73 4.97 15.43
CA SER A 146 -3.17 4.92 15.11
C SER A 146 -3.40 4.86 13.59
N ARG A 147 -4.54 4.30 13.16
CA ARG A 147 -4.93 4.28 11.73
C ARG A 147 -5.07 5.69 11.15
N THR A 148 -5.55 6.64 11.96
CA THR A 148 -5.70 8.05 11.55
C THR A 148 -4.33 8.67 11.29
N THR A 149 -3.38 8.45 12.19
CA THR A 149 -1.99 8.89 12.05
C THR A 149 -1.33 8.27 10.81
N LEU A 150 -1.54 6.97 10.58
CA LEU A 150 -1.04 6.26 9.39
C LEU A 150 -1.54 6.91 8.09
N ARG A 151 -2.84 7.19 7.99
CA ARG A 151 -3.42 7.85 6.80
C ARG A 151 -2.80 9.22 6.52
N VAL A 152 -2.63 10.03 7.57
CA VAL A 152 -1.97 11.34 7.45
C VAL A 152 -0.55 11.17 6.92
N VAL A 153 0.22 10.21 7.45
CA VAL A 153 1.60 9.93 7.00
C VAL A 153 1.64 9.45 5.55
N TYR A 154 0.70 8.61 5.13
CA TYR A 154 0.61 8.18 3.73
C TYR A 154 0.41 9.36 2.78
N GLU A 155 -0.50 10.28 3.10
CA GLU A 155 -0.83 11.41 2.23
C GLU A 155 0.20 12.53 2.26
N THR A 156 0.90 12.72 3.38
CA THR A 156 1.76 13.90 3.58
C THR A 156 3.25 13.62 3.40
N VAL A 157 3.69 12.37 3.56
CA VAL A 157 5.11 12.00 3.50
C VAL A 157 5.37 10.87 2.51
N LEU A 158 4.76 9.70 2.73
CA LEU A 158 5.22 8.48 2.05
C LEU A 158 4.83 8.43 0.56
N ARG A 159 3.60 8.80 0.19
CA ARG A 159 3.20 8.86 -1.23
C ARG A 159 3.82 10.06 -1.96
N PRO A 160 3.74 11.30 -1.45
CA PRO A 160 4.30 12.46 -2.16
C PRO A 160 5.80 12.36 -2.42
N ARG A 161 6.54 11.70 -1.52
CA ARG A 161 7.99 11.51 -1.66
C ARG A 161 8.37 10.21 -2.36
N GLY A 162 7.43 9.47 -2.92
CA GLY A 162 7.72 8.27 -3.73
C GLY A 162 8.18 7.03 -2.95
N TRP A 163 8.05 7.01 -1.63
CA TRP A 163 8.43 5.85 -0.80
C TRP A 163 7.40 4.72 -0.87
N LEU A 164 6.14 5.05 -1.10
CA LEU A 164 5.05 4.08 -1.08
C LEU A 164 4.03 4.39 -2.17
N ARG A 165 3.59 3.36 -2.90
CA ARG A 165 2.50 3.47 -3.90
C ARG A 165 1.44 2.43 -3.62
N ARG A 166 0.18 2.87 -3.59
CA ARG A 166 -0.97 1.96 -3.50
C ARG A 166 -1.40 1.58 -4.91
N LEU A 167 -1.25 0.32 -5.27
CA LEU A 167 -1.63 -0.18 -6.59
C LEU A 167 -3.08 -0.61 -6.65
N ARG A 168 -3.57 -1.23 -5.57
CA ARG A 168 -4.96 -1.67 -5.44
C ARG A 168 -5.47 -1.40 -4.04
N VAL A 169 -6.67 -0.83 -3.94
CA VAL A 169 -7.38 -0.71 -2.67
C VAL A 169 -7.94 -2.08 -2.31
N GLY A 170 -7.62 -2.56 -1.11
CA GLY A 170 -8.15 -3.80 -0.56
C GLY A 170 -9.65 -3.68 -0.25
N HIS A 171 -10.40 -4.76 -0.45
CA HIS A 171 -11.83 -4.83 -0.17
C HIS A 171 -12.14 -6.06 0.71
N GLY A 172 -12.94 -5.86 1.76
CA GLY A 172 -13.38 -6.94 2.64
C GLY A 172 -12.22 -7.68 3.33
N ARG A 173 -11.95 -8.91 2.89
CA ARG A 173 -10.90 -9.79 3.43
C ARG A 173 -9.52 -9.55 2.79
N GLU A 174 -9.45 -8.83 1.68
CA GLU A 174 -8.20 -8.57 0.96
C GLU A 174 -7.54 -7.28 1.45
N GLY A 175 -6.27 -7.35 1.82
CA GLY A 175 -5.44 -6.18 2.10
C GLY A 175 -5.19 -5.35 0.83
N SER A 176 -4.82 -4.08 0.99
CA SER A 176 -4.41 -3.26 -0.16
C SER A 176 -3.11 -3.80 -0.74
N THR A 177 -2.95 -3.73 -2.06
CA THR A 177 -1.69 -4.03 -2.74
C THR A 177 -0.84 -2.78 -2.76
N TRP A 178 0.38 -2.90 -2.24
CA TRP A 178 1.35 -1.82 -2.10
C TRP A 178 2.64 -2.14 -2.83
N TYR A 179 3.32 -1.11 -3.27
CA TYR A 179 4.68 -1.18 -3.82
C TYR A 179 5.60 -0.23 -3.04
N LEU A 180 6.72 -0.76 -2.57
CA LEU A 180 7.80 0.03 -1.97
C LEU A 180 8.65 0.68 -3.06
N GLY A 181 8.64 2.01 -3.08
CA GLY A 181 9.49 2.80 -3.96
C GLY A 181 10.79 3.20 -3.28
N ASP A 182 11.70 3.77 -4.05
CA ASP A 182 13.03 4.18 -3.59
C ASP A 182 13.06 5.61 -3.02
N GLY A 183 11.91 6.26 -2.85
CA GLY A 183 11.86 7.64 -2.36
C GLY A 183 12.21 8.70 -3.40
N LYS A 184 12.21 8.36 -4.70
CA LYS A 184 12.26 9.33 -5.81
C LYS A 184 10.86 9.55 -6.38
N ILE A 185 10.54 10.81 -6.67
CA ILE A 185 9.34 11.14 -7.46
C ILE A 185 9.66 10.70 -8.90
N HIS A 186 8.81 9.85 -9.50
CA HIS A 186 8.83 9.67 -10.95
C HIS A 186 7.96 10.78 -11.54
N ASP A 187 8.51 11.54 -12.50
CA ASP A 187 7.98 12.79 -13.07
C ASP A 187 6.71 12.64 -13.93
N HIS A 188 5.80 11.74 -13.57
CA HIS A 188 4.55 11.54 -14.29
C HIS A 188 3.36 11.87 -13.40
N GLY A 189 3.13 13.18 -13.25
CA GLY A 189 1.91 13.77 -12.69
C GLY A 189 2.15 14.84 -11.62
N GLY A 190 2.51 16.07 -12.01
CA GLY A 190 2.44 17.22 -11.11
C GLY A 190 1.00 17.75 -10.95
N PRO A 191 0.71 18.66 -9.99
CA PRO A 191 1.26 18.81 -8.65
C PRO A 191 0.13 18.68 -7.59
N ALA A 192 0.32 17.87 -6.56
CA ALA A 192 -0.50 18.01 -5.35
C ALA A 192 0.16 19.04 -4.40
N LEU A 193 0.03 20.32 -4.76
CA LEU A 193 0.15 21.40 -3.80
C LEU A 193 -0.95 21.24 -2.75
N LEU A 194 -0.61 20.72 -1.58
CA LEU A 194 -1.36 20.97 -0.34
C LEU A 194 -0.40 21.34 0.78
N SER A 195 0.28 22.47 0.59
CA SER A 195 0.68 23.32 1.70
C SER A 195 -0.59 23.97 2.28
N ARG A 196 -1.14 23.37 3.34
CA ARG A 196 -2.20 23.98 4.18
C ARG A 196 -1.68 24.44 5.55
N PHE A 197 -0.40 24.80 5.63
CA PHE A 197 0.16 25.51 6.77
C PHE A 197 0.96 26.73 6.29
N ARG A 198 0.26 27.68 5.67
CA ARG A 198 0.62 29.09 5.80
C ARG A 198 -0.37 29.70 6.77
N SER A 199 0.08 29.94 8.00
CA SER A 199 -0.62 30.85 8.89
C SER A 199 -0.72 32.21 8.20
N THR A 200 -1.88 32.83 8.33
CA THR A 200 -2.18 34.19 7.92
C THR A 200 -1.23 35.15 8.65
N GLN A 201 -0.16 35.59 7.99
CA GLN A 201 0.57 36.80 8.36
C GLN A 201 1.40 37.25 7.16
N PHE A 202 1.36 38.55 6.89
CA PHE A 202 2.19 39.26 5.90
C PHE A 202 3.67 38.87 6.03
N PRO A 203 4.46 38.91 4.93
CA PRO A 203 5.86 38.52 4.99
C PRO A 203 6.62 39.50 5.91
N PRO A 204 7.33 39.03 6.96
CA PRO A 204 8.14 39.91 7.77
C PRO A 204 9.44 40.27 7.03
N ASP A 205 9.97 41.42 7.41
CA ASP A 205 11.20 42.06 6.96
C ASP A 205 12.41 41.08 6.93
N PRO A 206 13.16 40.95 5.81
CA PRO A 206 14.34 40.10 5.70
C PRO A 206 15.45 40.40 6.72
N ALA A 207 15.44 41.59 7.35
CA ALA A 207 16.43 41.99 8.35
C ALA A 207 16.24 41.32 9.73
N LEU A 208 15.16 40.55 9.94
CA LEU A 208 14.85 39.83 11.18
C LEU A 208 14.97 38.29 11.06
N GLU A 209 15.65 37.76 10.02
CA GLU A 209 15.96 36.33 9.92
C GLU A 209 16.95 35.89 11.01
N GLU A 210 16.39 35.53 12.17
CA GLU A 210 17.10 34.90 13.28
C GLU A 210 17.52 33.48 12.87
N TRP A 211 18.80 33.33 12.49
CA TRP A 211 19.58 32.08 12.47
C TRP A 211 18.86 30.80 12.00
N THR A 212 18.71 30.61 10.69
CA THR A 212 18.37 29.29 10.12
C THR A 212 19.62 28.42 9.91
N THR A 213 20.38 28.10 10.96
CA THR A 213 21.17 26.86 10.92
C THR A 213 20.21 25.70 11.18
N PRO A 214 20.07 24.71 10.27
CA PRO A 214 19.21 23.56 10.52
C PRO A 214 19.66 22.89 11.83
N GLU A 215 18.79 22.85 12.85
CA GLU A 215 19.09 22.22 14.15
C GLU A 215 19.43 20.72 14.04
N THR A 216 19.22 20.09 12.89
CA THR A 216 19.49 18.68 12.62
C THR A 216 20.27 18.52 11.32
N ALA A 217 21.28 17.64 11.31
CA ALA A 217 22.14 17.39 10.15
C ALA A 217 21.36 16.89 8.91
N THR A 218 22.01 16.95 7.74
CA THR A 218 21.47 16.53 6.43
C THR A 218 21.49 15.02 6.22
N THR A 219 22.16 14.26 7.08
CA THR A 219 22.25 12.80 7.01
C THR A 219 21.86 12.19 8.36
N ALA A 220 21.04 11.13 8.32
CA ALA A 220 20.81 10.26 9.47
C ALA A 220 21.72 9.03 9.35
N ASP A 221 21.97 8.39 10.49
CA ASP A 221 22.67 7.11 10.56
C ASP A 221 22.03 6.29 11.67
N ILE A 222 21.07 5.45 11.30
CA ILE A 222 20.24 4.69 12.24
C ILE A 222 20.16 3.22 11.84
N ASP A 223 20.18 2.33 12.82
CA ASP A 223 19.86 0.91 12.60
C ASP A 223 18.33 0.72 12.57
N SER A 224 17.77 0.51 11.37
CA SER A 224 16.33 0.29 11.20
C SER A 224 15.86 -1.10 11.62
N THR A 225 16.77 -2.09 11.75
CA THR A 225 16.42 -3.39 12.36
C THR A 225 16.19 -3.28 13.84
N VAL A 226 17.04 -2.53 14.55
CA VAL A 226 16.81 -2.24 15.97
C VAL A 226 15.51 -1.48 16.15
N LEU A 227 15.25 -0.48 15.31
CA LEU A 227 13.98 0.25 15.33
C LEU A 227 12.78 -0.70 15.11
N GLY A 228 12.88 -1.60 14.13
CA GLY A 228 11.89 -2.65 13.84
C GLY A 228 11.61 -3.54 15.03
N ARG A 229 12.67 -4.08 15.66
CA ARG A 229 12.59 -4.96 16.82
C ARG A 229 11.96 -4.24 18.02
N LEU A 230 12.31 -2.98 18.23
CA LEU A 230 11.93 -2.25 19.44
C LEU A 230 10.55 -1.59 19.35
N MET A 231 10.11 -1.16 18.17
CA MET A 231 8.88 -0.36 18.04
C MET A 231 7.60 -1.09 18.45
N ALA A 232 7.63 -2.43 18.48
CA ALA A 232 6.51 -3.26 18.89
C ALA A 232 6.33 -3.33 20.42
N HIS A 233 7.35 -2.98 21.22
CA HIS A 233 7.25 -3.00 22.67
C HIS A 233 6.44 -1.81 23.19
N ASP A 234 5.58 -2.08 24.18
CA ASP A 234 4.76 -1.07 24.86
C ASP A 234 5.59 0.01 25.56
N ALA A 235 6.86 -0.28 25.88
CA ALA A 235 7.81 0.70 26.42
C ALA A 235 8.00 1.92 25.48
N PHE A 236 7.78 1.75 24.18
CA PHE A 236 7.91 2.82 23.17
C PHE A 236 6.57 3.38 22.68
N ALA A 237 5.47 2.98 23.31
CA ALA A 237 4.15 3.53 23.03
C ALA A 237 4.06 5.02 23.39
N HIS A 238 2.95 5.66 23.02
CA HIS A 238 2.64 7.01 23.48
C HIS A 238 2.60 7.04 25.02
N HIS A 239 3.23 8.05 25.63
CA HIS A 239 3.51 8.17 27.08
C HIS A 239 4.63 7.29 27.65
N GLY A 240 5.13 6.30 26.89
CA GLY A 240 6.37 5.58 27.22
C GLY A 240 7.63 6.37 26.83
N LEU A 241 8.74 5.68 26.58
CA LEU A 241 9.99 6.27 26.08
C LEU A 241 9.81 6.96 24.72
N GLY A 242 8.90 6.44 23.89
CA GLY A 242 8.45 7.05 22.65
C GLY A 242 9.43 6.99 21.47
N SER A 243 9.01 7.55 20.33
CA SER A 243 9.76 7.45 19.06
C SER A 243 11.13 8.14 19.09
N ALA A 244 11.35 9.14 19.95
CA ALA A 244 12.67 9.77 20.09
C ALA A 244 13.70 8.79 20.67
N ALA A 245 13.29 7.99 21.66
CA ALA A 245 14.16 6.99 22.28
C ALA A 245 14.54 5.90 21.28
N LEU A 246 13.61 5.46 20.43
CA LEU A 246 13.90 4.52 19.34
C LEU A 246 15.00 5.06 18.42
N MET A 247 14.90 6.32 17.98
CA MET A 247 15.89 6.91 17.08
C MET A 247 17.28 7.02 17.73
N ILE A 248 17.34 7.43 19.00
CA ILE A 248 18.61 7.58 19.72
C ILE A 248 19.25 6.21 19.98
N ILE A 249 18.47 5.21 20.40
CA ILE A 249 18.98 3.84 20.57
C ILE A 249 19.48 3.27 19.24
N SER A 250 18.73 3.46 18.14
CA SER A 250 19.15 3.04 16.81
C SER A 250 20.43 3.74 16.33
N ALA A 251 20.59 5.04 16.59
CA ALA A 251 21.80 5.78 16.23
C ALA A 251 23.01 5.34 17.06
N LEU A 252 22.83 5.17 18.38
CA LEU A 252 23.89 4.70 19.29
C LEU A 252 24.30 3.25 19.03
N ARG A 253 23.41 2.44 18.44
CA ARG A 253 23.77 1.09 18.00
C ARG A 253 24.75 1.12 16.83
N VAL A 254 24.54 2.01 15.87
CA VAL A 254 25.43 2.12 14.71
C VAL A 254 26.78 2.70 15.11
N ARG A 255 26.78 3.75 15.93
CA ARG A 255 28.00 4.38 16.44
C ARG A 255 27.94 4.53 17.95
N GLN A 256 28.86 3.87 18.65
CA GLN A 256 29.02 4.06 20.09
C GLN A 256 29.76 5.37 20.37
N ASP A 257 29.74 5.81 21.64
CA ASP A 257 30.49 6.97 22.14
C ASP A 257 30.26 8.28 21.38
N GLN A 258 29.00 8.61 21.12
CA GLN A 258 28.63 9.85 20.42
C GLN A 258 28.38 11.01 21.39
N THR A 259 28.83 12.21 21.02
CA THR A 259 28.42 13.46 21.67
C THR A 259 26.95 13.79 21.37
N VAL A 260 26.37 14.72 22.15
CA VAL A 260 24.99 15.17 21.91
C VAL A 260 24.84 15.82 20.52
N ALA A 261 25.85 16.56 20.06
CA ALA A 261 25.82 17.21 18.75
C ALA A 261 25.81 16.19 17.60
N GLU A 262 26.63 15.13 17.71
CA GLU A 262 26.64 14.02 16.75
C GLU A 262 25.31 13.27 16.77
N LEU A 263 24.77 12.97 17.95
CA LEU A 263 23.49 12.29 18.10
C LEU A 263 22.32 13.05 17.47
N VAL A 264 22.31 14.38 17.57
CA VAL A 264 21.31 15.22 16.90
C VAL A 264 21.36 15.03 15.39
N GLY A 265 22.56 14.88 14.82
CA GLY A 265 22.75 14.57 13.41
C GLY A 265 22.29 13.15 13.08
N THR A 266 22.92 12.14 13.68
CA THR A 266 22.72 10.73 13.36
C THR A 266 21.29 10.26 13.62
N SER A 267 20.63 10.73 14.67
CA SER A 267 19.24 10.37 14.99
C SER A 267 18.19 11.25 14.31
N SER A 268 18.58 12.40 13.73
CA SER A 268 17.66 13.44 13.24
C SER A 268 16.62 13.92 14.28
N VAL A 269 16.95 13.84 15.58
CA VAL A 269 16.15 14.33 16.71
C VAL A 269 16.65 15.72 17.12
N SER A 270 15.74 16.65 17.38
CA SER A 270 16.13 18.02 17.79
C SER A 270 16.91 18.02 19.10
N ARG A 271 17.84 18.97 19.25
CA ARG A 271 18.73 19.08 20.42
C ARG A 271 17.99 19.01 21.76
N ALA A 272 16.93 19.80 21.92
CA ALA A 272 16.12 19.81 23.15
C ALA A 272 15.42 18.46 23.42
N THR A 273 15.05 17.73 22.38
CA THR A 273 14.45 16.39 22.52
C THR A 273 15.51 15.35 22.82
N THR A 274 16.71 15.47 22.24
CA THR A 274 17.85 14.59 22.52
C THR A 274 18.24 14.65 23.99
N TYR A 275 18.44 15.83 24.57
CA TYR A 275 18.75 15.95 26.02
C TYR A 275 17.68 15.33 26.91
N ARG A 276 16.39 15.66 26.68
CA ARG A 276 15.29 15.11 27.47
C ARG A 276 15.20 13.59 27.35
N THR A 277 15.45 13.06 26.17
CA THR A 277 15.36 11.61 25.92
C THR A 277 16.56 10.87 26.48
N LEU A 278 17.79 11.40 26.36
CA LEU A 278 18.99 10.84 26.98
C LEU A 278 18.85 10.79 28.50
N LYS A 279 18.35 11.86 29.13
CA LYS A 279 18.04 11.85 30.56
C LYS A 279 17.10 10.71 30.93
N ARG A 280 15.97 10.57 30.21
CA ARG A 280 15.02 9.48 30.45
C ARG A 280 15.64 8.09 30.26
N LEU A 281 16.49 7.90 29.24
CA LEU A 281 17.18 6.63 29.03
C LEU A 281 18.22 6.35 30.14
N ALA A 282 18.88 7.38 30.65
CA ALA A 282 19.83 7.30 31.75
C ALA A 282 19.14 6.96 33.08
N ASP A 283 17.94 7.49 33.32
CA ASP A 283 17.12 7.12 34.49
C ASP A 283 16.84 5.60 34.53
N HIS A 284 16.78 4.96 33.36
CA HIS A 284 16.62 3.50 33.20
C HIS A 284 17.95 2.74 33.10
N HIS A 285 19.09 3.43 33.20
CA HIS A 285 20.44 2.88 33.02
C HIS A 285 20.66 2.19 31.66
N LEU A 286 19.89 2.59 30.64
CA LEU A 286 19.96 2.05 29.27
C LEU A 286 21.06 2.70 28.43
N VAL A 287 21.50 3.89 28.83
CA VAL A 287 22.62 4.62 28.23
C VAL A 287 23.61 4.99 29.32
N GLN A 288 24.89 5.07 28.95
CA GLN A 288 25.99 5.47 29.81
C GLN A 288 26.55 6.78 29.30
N HIS A 289 26.91 7.67 30.23
CA HIS A 289 27.52 8.96 29.94
C HIS A 289 28.96 8.96 30.44
N THR A 290 29.92 9.04 29.53
CA THR A 290 31.35 9.02 29.83
C THR A 290 31.97 10.31 29.31
N GLY A 291 32.31 11.24 30.20
CA GLY A 291 32.82 12.55 29.81
C GLY A 291 31.78 13.39 29.05
N GLN A 292 31.90 13.47 27.72
CA GLN A 292 30.95 14.18 26.85
C GLN A 292 30.17 13.25 25.91
N THR A 293 30.46 11.95 25.94
CA THR A 293 29.90 10.97 25.01
C THR A 293 28.88 10.08 25.68
N TRP A 294 27.98 9.55 24.86
CA TRP A 294 26.91 8.64 25.25
C TRP A 294 27.07 7.32 24.50
N ALA A 295 26.85 6.22 25.21
CA ALA A 295 26.87 4.87 24.65
C ALA A 295 25.68 4.04 25.18
N LEU A 296 25.28 3.00 24.44
CA LEU A 296 24.31 2.03 24.94
C LEU A 296 24.95 1.16 26.03
N ALA A 297 24.19 0.85 27.09
CA ALA A 297 24.59 -0.21 28.00
C ALA A 297 24.64 -1.57 27.24
N PRO A 298 25.51 -2.51 27.64
CA PRO A 298 25.71 -3.79 26.93
C PRO A 298 24.42 -4.58 26.62
N ARG A 299 23.44 -4.53 27.51
CA ARG A 299 22.14 -5.21 27.37
C ARG A 299 20.96 -4.27 27.16
N ALA A 300 21.22 -3.02 26.75
CA ALA A 300 20.19 -2.01 26.55
C ALA A 300 19.15 -2.42 25.50
N LEU A 301 19.55 -3.16 24.45
CA LEU A 301 18.63 -3.62 23.41
C LEU A 301 17.61 -4.66 23.92
N GLU A 302 17.94 -5.36 25.00
CA GLU A 302 17.04 -6.29 25.69
C GLU A 302 16.20 -5.57 26.77
N GLY A 303 16.42 -4.27 26.96
CA GLY A 303 15.79 -3.47 28.00
C GLY A 303 16.43 -3.66 29.37
N PHE A 304 17.66 -4.15 29.46
CA PHE A 304 18.38 -4.28 30.73
C PHE A 304 19.39 -3.15 30.90
N GLY A 305 19.21 -2.38 31.97
CA GLY A 305 20.16 -1.35 32.39
C GLY A 305 21.22 -1.92 33.32
N ILE A 306 22.41 -1.31 33.33
CA ILE A 306 23.49 -1.67 34.26
C ILE A 306 23.76 -0.47 35.16
N ARG A 307 23.58 -0.64 36.47
CA ARG A 307 24.15 0.29 37.44
C ARG A 307 25.65 0.03 37.51
N LEU A 308 26.47 0.98 37.04
CA LEU A 308 27.87 0.98 37.41
C LEU A 308 28.03 1.47 38.86
N PRO A 309 29.01 0.96 39.61
CA PRO A 309 29.43 1.56 40.86
C PRO A 309 30.14 2.90 40.56
N ASP A 310 29.78 3.94 41.33
CA ASP A 310 30.28 5.33 41.38
C ASP A 310 29.77 6.33 40.33
N ALA A 311 29.53 7.61 40.66
CA ALA A 311 29.67 8.35 41.91
C ALA A 311 28.32 8.94 42.36
N ASP A 312 28.20 9.19 43.66
CA ASP A 312 27.13 9.79 44.46
C ASP A 312 26.30 10.90 43.76
N SER A 313 25.54 10.50 42.74
CA SER A 313 24.55 11.30 42.05
C SER A 313 23.24 10.70 42.51
N GLY A 314 22.53 11.40 43.41
CA GLY A 314 21.35 10.94 44.15
C GLY A 314 20.11 10.54 43.32
N HIS A 315 20.30 9.95 42.14
CA HIS A 315 19.28 9.36 41.29
C HIS A 315 19.09 7.90 41.71
N THR A 316 18.17 7.69 42.65
CA THR A 316 17.65 6.41 43.14
C THR A 316 16.85 5.61 42.10
N ALA A 317 17.06 5.84 40.80
CA ALA A 317 16.30 5.18 39.75
C ALA A 317 16.74 3.72 39.56
N ALA A 318 15.78 2.79 39.57
CA ALA A 318 16.02 1.36 39.38
C ALA A 318 16.49 1.08 37.94
N PRO A 319 17.49 0.21 37.74
CA PRO A 319 17.90 -0.18 36.39
C PRO A 319 16.73 -0.87 35.70
N ALA A 320 16.61 -0.68 34.39
CA ALA A 320 15.62 -1.39 33.61
C ALA A 320 15.85 -2.91 33.70
N GLN A 321 14.75 -3.65 33.88
CA GLN A 321 14.75 -5.12 34.02
C GLN A 321 13.92 -5.75 32.88
N GLY A 322 14.18 -5.30 31.66
CA GLY A 322 13.45 -5.68 30.46
C GLY A 322 12.38 -4.67 30.04
N TRP A 323 11.99 -4.71 28.77
CA TRP A 323 11.05 -3.75 28.19
C TRP A 323 9.65 -3.78 28.82
N ASP A 324 9.18 -4.93 29.30
CA ASP A 324 7.87 -5.03 29.94
C ASP A 324 7.83 -4.28 31.27
N LYS A 325 8.92 -4.33 32.05
CA LYS A 325 9.05 -3.56 33.30
C LYS A 325 9.17 -2.06 33.06
N VAL A 326 9.87 -1.66 32.01
CA VAL A 326 9.89 -0.25 31.56
C VAL A 326 8.48 0.19 31.18
N ALA A 327 7.72 -0.62 30.43
CA ALA A 327 6.34 -0.31 30.07
C ALA A 327 5.43 -0.20 31.30
N GLU A 328 5.60 -1.08 32.30
CA GLU A 328 4.85 -1.03 33.56
C GLU A 328 5.11 0.28 34.32
N GLN A 329 6.37 0.70 34.42
CA GLN A 329 6.77 1.96 35.09
C GLN A 329 6.21 3.22 34.40
N HIS A 330 6.05 3.19 33.07
CA HIS A 330 5.41 4.29 32.32
C HIS A 330 3.89 4.11 32.18
N GLY A 331 3.29 3.09 32.79
CA GLY A 331 1.85 2.80 32.69
C GLY A 331 1.38 2.40 31.29
N THR A 332 2.29 2.02 30.40
CA THR A 332 1.98 1.64 29.01
C THR A 332 1.84 0.13 28.79
N TRP A 333 2.08 -0.68 29.82
CA TRP A 333 1.99 -2.13 29.73
C TRP A 333 0.62 -2.61 29.24
N GLY A 334 0.63 -3.55 28.30
CA GLY A 334 -0.56 -4.16 27.72
C GLY A 334 -1.37 -3.23 26.82
N ILE A 335 -0.87 -2.05 26.43
CA ILE A 335 -1.57 -1.16 25.48
C ILE A 335 -1.69 -1.84 24.11
N ALA A 336 -0.60 -2.42 23.59
CA ALA A 336 -0.62 -3.13 22.31
C ALA A 336 -1.55 -4.35 22.37
N ALA A 337 -1.50 -5.12 23.46
CA ALA A 337 -2.38 -6.28 23.65
C ALA A 337 -3.86 -5.88 23.71
N ARG A 338 -4.21 -4.85 24.51
CA ARG A 338 -5.57 -4.30 24.59
C ARG A 338 -6.05 -3.78 23.23
N ARG A 339 -5.17 -3.08 22.49
CA ARG A 339 -5.46 -2.62 21.14
C ARG A 339 -5.74 -3.78 20.19
N LYS A 340 -4.88 -4.81 20.18
CA LYS A 340 -5.06 -6.02 19.36
C LYS A 340 -6.35 -6.78 19.73
N ALA A 341 -6.67 -6.89 21.02
CA ALA A 341 -7.88 -7.55 21.50
C ALA A 341 -9.16 -6.80 21.10
N LEU A 342 -9.19 -5.48 21.34
CA LEU A 342 -10.26 -4.59 20.84
C LEU A 342 -10.42 -4.77 19.33
N HIS A 343 -9.30 -4.82 18.62
CA HIS A 343 -9.31 -4.93 17.18
C HIS A 343 -9.75 -6.30 16.66
N ALA A 344 -9.48 -7.38 17.40
CA ALA A 344 -9.98 -8.71 17.11
C ALA A 344 -11.50 -8.79 17.37
N ALA A 345 -11.99 -8.19 18.46
CA ALA A 345 -13.41 -8.11 18.78
C ALA A 345 -14.19 -7.33 17.69
N GLU A 346 -13.66 -6.18 17.25
CA GLU A 346 -14.23 -5.42 16.13
C GLU A 346 -14.29 -6.25 14.83
N ARG A 347 -13.27 -7.07 14.54
CA ARG A 347 -13.28 -7.97 13.36
C ARG A 347 -14.34 -9.05 13.49
N ALA A 348 -14.46 -9.67 14.66
CA ALA A 348 -15.47 -10.69 14.92
C ALA A 348 -16.87 -10.09 14.75
N ALA A 349 -17.14 -8.93 15.35
CA ALA A 349 -18.42 -8.24 15.24
C ALA A 349 -18.75 -7.82 13.80
N TYR A 350 -17.77 -7.31 13.04
CA TYR A 350 -17.97 -6.96 11.64
C TYR A 350 -18.23 -8.20 10.78
N GLN A 351 -17.49 -9.30 11.01
CA GLN A 351 -17.72 -10.56 10.31
C GLN A 351 -19.09 -11.13 10.63
N GLU A 352 -19.53 -11.06 11.88
CA GLU A 352 -20.86 -11.47 12.29
C GLU A 352 -21.95 -10.61 11.64
N ALA A 353 -21.75 -9.29 11.54
CA ALA A 353 -22.66 -8.41 10.82
C ALA A 353 -22.73 -8.74 9.31
N LEU A 354 -21.60 -9.05 8.68
CA LEU A 354 -21.57 -9.52 7.28
C LEU A 354 -22.28 -10.87 7.12
N ASN A 355 -22.08 -11.80 8.05
CA ASN A 355 -22.76 -13.09 8.04
C ASN A 355 -24.28 -12.91 8.23
N ARG A 356 -24.73 -12.07 9.17
CA ARG A 356 -26.14 -11.73 9.36
C ARG A 356 -26.75 -11.11 8.10
N LEU A 357 -26.03 -10.21 7.42
CA LEU A 357 -26.47 -9.65 6.13
C LEU A 357 -26.56 -10.71 5.04
N ALA A 358 -25.65 -11.70 5.03
CA ALA A 358 -25.72 -12.82 4.10
C ALA A 358 -26.90 -13.77 4.42
N GLU A 359 -27.17 -14.05 5.69
CA GLU A 359 -28.31 -14.85 6.17
C GLU A 359 -29.66 -14.20 5.85
N HIS A 360 -29.79 -12.88 6.06
CA HIS A 360 -30.98 -12.13 5.63
C HIS A 360 -31.20 -12.17 4.12
N ARG A 361 -30.14 -12.35 3.33
CA ARG A 361 -30.20 -12.49 1.86
C ARG A 361 -30.44 -13.94 1.39
N SER A 362 -30.40 -14.93 2.27
CA SER A 362 -30.43 -16.36 1.91
C SER A 362 -31.57 -17.17 2.54
N ARG A 363 -32.60 -16.53 3.14
CA ARG A 363 -33.83 -17.23 3.56
C ARG A 363 -34.65 -17.70 2.36
N ALA A 364 -34.31 -18.86 1.81
CA ALA A 364 -35.07 -19.58 0.80
C ALA A 364 -36.56 -19.68 1.19
N LEU A 365 -37.45 -19.38 0.24
CA LEU A 365 -38.89 -19.56 0.38
C LEU A 365 -39.20 -21.05 0.19
N VAL A 366 -39.88 -21.67 1.16
CA VAL A 366 -40.44 -23.02 0.99
C VAL A 366 -41.76 -22.87 0.23
N ILE A 367 -41.79 -23.33 -1.01
CA ILE A 367 -43.04 -23.41 -1.79
C ILE A 367 -43.43 -24.88 -1.87
N VAL A 368 -44.69 -25.19 -1.55
CA VAL A 368 -45.24 -26.55 -1.70
C VAL A 368 -45.86 -26.65 -3.10
N ARG A 369 -45.34 -27.58 -3.91
CA ARG A 369 -45.91 -27.94 -5.21
C ARG A 369 -46.15 -29.45 -5.22
N ASP A 370 -47.39 -29.86 -5.53
CA ASP A 370 -47.80 -31.26 -5.60
C ASP A 370 -47.49 -32.10 -4.34
N GLY A 371 -47.69 -31.51 -3.15
CA GLY A 371 -47.49 -32.19 -1.86
C GLY A 371 -46.04 -32.36 -1.42
N ARG A 372 -45.05 -31.87 -2.19
CA ARG A 372 -43.63 -31.89 -1.81
C ARG A 372 -43.15 -30.47 -1.46
N GLN A 373 -42.44 -30.35 -0.35
CA GLN A 373 -41.78 -29.11 0.06
C GLN A 373 -40.52 -28.91 -0.79
N VAL A 374 -40.44 -27.81 -1.54
CA VAL A 374 -39.26 -27.45 -2.33
C VAL A 374 -38.64 -26.18 -1.73
N LEU A 375 -37.36 -26.27 -1.38
CA LEU A 375 -36.52 -25.13 -0.99
C LEU A 375 -36.20 -24.32 -2.25
N VAL A 376 -36.83 -23.15 -2.41
CA VAL A 376 -36.55 -22.24 -3.52
C VAL A 376 -35.61 -21.13 -3.02
N PRO A 377 -34.36 -21.03 -3.55
CA PRO A 377 -33.49 -19.91 -3.24
C PRO A 377 -34.21 -18.59 -3.54
N VAL A 378 -34.05 -17.58 -2.69
CA VAL A 378 -34.67 -16.26 -2.95
C VAL A 378 -34.17 -15.75 -4.31
N PRO A 379 -35.07 -15.25 -5.19
CA PRO A 379 -34.64 -14.64 -6.44
C PRO A 379 -33.63 -13.56 -6.13
N ARG A 380 -32.46 -13.64 -6.76
CA ARG A 380 -31.42 -12.64 -6.53
C ARG A 380 -31.92 -11.30 -7.08
N PRO A 381 -31.54 -10.15 -6.49
CA PRO A 381 -31.98 -8.83 -6.99
C PRO A 381 -31.52 -8.52 -8.43
N ASP A 382 -30.61 -9.32 -9.00
CA ASP A 382 -30.19 -9.30 -10.40
C ASP A 382 -30.95 -10.26 -11.34
N GLU A 383 -31.91 -11.03 -10.82
CA GLU A 383 -32.71 -12.00 -11.57
C GLU A 383 -34.01 -11.39 -12.10
N ILE A 384 -34.34 -11.64 -13.36
CA ILE A 384 -35.50 -11.00 -13.99
C ILE A 384 -36.81 -11.71 -13.61
N PRO A 385 -37.85 -10.98 -13.16
CA PRO A 385 -39.12 -11.56 -12.78
C PRO A 385 -39.73 -12.42 -13.91
N PRO A 386 -40.31 -13.60 -13.60
CA PRO A 386 -41.01 -14.45 -14.58
C PRO A 386 -42.00 -13.76 -15.52
N PRO A 387 -42.80 -12.75 -15.11
CA PRO A 387 -43.72 -12.06 -16.03
C PRO A 387 -43.01 -11.26 -17.12
N TRP A 388 -41.70 -11.03 -17.00
CA TRP A 388 -40.89 -10.33 -17.99
C TRP A 388 -40.16 -11.30 -18.92
N HIS A 389 -40.47 -12.60 -18.85
CA HIS A 389 -39.89 -13.62 -19.71
C HIS A 389 -40.75 -13.78 -20.96
N ALA A 390 -40.14 -13.66 -22.13
CA ALA A 390 -40.71 -14.05 -23.41
C ALA A 390 -40.07 -15.36 -23.91
N PRO A 391 -40.76 -16.13 -24.76
CA PRO A 391 -40.23 -17.36 -25.34
C PRO A 391 -38.85 -17.16 -25.99
N GLY A 392 -37.96 -18.16 -25.83
CA GLY A 392 -36.61 -18.12 -26.38
C GLY A 392 -35.63 -17.23 -25.60
N GLY A 393 -35.83 -17.05 -24.29
CA GLY A 393 -34.93 -16.28 -23.42
C GLY A 393 -34.93 -14.79 -23.71
N ARG A 394 -36.03 -14.24 -24.23
CA ARG A 394 -36.18 -12.80 -24.52
C ARG A 394 -36.76 -12.07 -23.31
N VAL A 395 -36.42 -10.80 -23.15
CA VAL A 395 -36.95 -9.96 -22.07
C VAL A 395 -38.13 -9.14 -22.59
N ILE A 396 -39.25 -9.14 -21.87
CA ILE A 396 -40.38 -8.24 -22.11
C ILE A 396 -40.10 -6.94 -21.36
N ASP A 397 -40.12 -5.83 -22.09
CA ASP A 397 -40.05 -4.50 -21.49
C ASP A 397 -41.34 -4.25 -20.67
N PRO A 398 -41.23 -4.01 -19.35
CA PRO A 398 -42.40 -3.85 -18.48
C PRO A 398 -43.19 -2.56 -18.75
N VAL A 399 -42.59 -1.58 -19.42
CA VAL A 399 -43.23 -0.29 -19.74
C VAL A 399 -44.02 -0.41 -21.04
N THR A 400 -43.48 -1.12 -22.03
CA THR A 400 -44.08 -1.20 -23.37
C THR A 400 -44.81 -2.51 -23.64
N GLY A 401 -44.62 -3.54 -22.81
CA GLY A 401 -45.17 -4.88 -22.98
C GLY A 401 -44.60 -5.63 -24.20
N ARG A 402 -43.54 -5.11 -24.83
CA ARG A 402 -42.95 -5.66 -26.06
C ARG A 402 -41.60 -6.33 -25.76
N PRO A 403 -41.20 -7.32 -26.57
CA PRO A 403 -39.87 -7.92 -26.44
C PRO A 403 -38.77 -6.89 -26.70
N ALA A 404 -37.86 -6.72 -25.75
CA ALA A 404 -36.67 -5.91 -25.90
C ALA A 404 -35.68 -6.65 -26.82
N ALA A 405 -35.38 -6.07 -27.98
CA ALA A 405 -34.59 -6.72 -29.03
C ALA A 405 -33.17 -7.07 -28.55
N ASP A 406 -32.57 -6.18 -27.76
CA ASP A 406 -31.16 -6.20 -27.38
C ASP A 406 -30.88 -7.00 -26.11
N TRP A 407 -31.91 -7.51 -25.44
CA TRP A 407 -31.77 -8.13 -24.13
C TRP A 407 -32.21 -9.60 -24.14
N ARG A 408 -31.42 -10.46 -23.51
CA ARG A 408 -31.71 -11.88 -23.29
C ARG A 408 -31.58 -12.25 -21.82
N ILE A 409 -32.26 -13.32 -21.45
CA ILE A 409 -32.17 -13.96 -20.13
C ILE A 409 -31.24 -15.16 -20.29
N ALA A 410 -30.13 -15.14 -19.58
CA ALA A 410 -29.20 -16.25 -19.47
C ALA A 410 -29.85 -17.46 -18.79
N THR A 411 -29.24 -18.64 -18.92
CA THR A 411 -29.67 -19.86 -18.20
C THR A 411 -29.60 -19.73 -16.68
N ASP A 412 -28.82 -18.78 -16.16
CA ASP A 412 -28.73 -18.43 -14.73
C ASP A 412 -29.69 -17.29 -14.31
N GLY A 413 -30.61 -16.88 -15.18
CA GLY A 413 -31.67 -15.89 -14.90
C GLY A 413 -31.26 -14.41 -15.08
N ARG A 414 -30.02 -14.15 -15.49
CA ARG A 414 -29.48 -12.78 -15.65
C ARG A 414 -29.78 -12.15 -17.01
N LEU A 415 -29.84 -10.82 -17.03
CA LEU A 415 -29.89 -10.02 -18.26
C LEU A 415 -28.52 -9.99 -18.96
N ILE A 416 -28.50 -10.44 -20.21
CA ILE A 416 -27.39 -10.26 -21.14
C ILE A 416 -27.84 -9.24 -22.19
N LEU A 417 -27.04 -8.18 -22.36
CA LEU A 417 -27.18 -7.27 -23.49
C LEU A 417 -26.50 -7.92 -24.70
N ILE A 418 -27.26 -8.32 -25.70
CA ILE A 418 -26.74 -8.76 -26.99
C ILE A 418 -26.50 -7.50 -27.82
N THR A 419 -25.22 -7.24 -28.11
CA THR A 419 -24.85 -6.14 -29.00
C THR A 419 -24.81 -6.63 -30.46
N PRO A 420 -24.90 -5.75 -31.47
CA PRO A 420 -24.88 -6.16 -32.88
C PRO A 420 -23.62 -6.92 -33.33
N ALA A 421 -22.55 -6.94 -32.52
CA ALA A 421 -21.33 -7.72 -32.75
C ALA A 421 -21.45 -9.19 -32.31
N ASP A 422 -22.51 -9.56 -31.58
CA ASP A 422 -22.73 -10.89 -31.01
C ASP A 422 -23.61 -11.80 -31.91
N GLN A 423 -23.73 -11.49 -33.21
CA GLN A 423 -24.51 -12.27 -34.18
C GLN A 423 -23.86 -13.60 -34.59
N ARG A 424 -23.14 -14.27 -33.70
CA ARG A 424 -22.75 -15.66 -33.98
C ARG A 424 -23.90 -16.58 -33.61
N SER A 425 -24.31 -17.43 -34.54
CA SER A 425 -25.32 -18.45 -34.26
C SER A 425 -24.82 -19.41 -33.17
N TYR A 426 -25.72 -20.11 -32.49
CA TYR A 426 -25.33 -21.10 -31.47
C TYR A 426 -24.38 -22.16 -32.05
N ASP A 427 -24.60 -22.54 -33.31
CA ASP A 427 -23.76 -23.52 -34.02
C ASP A 427 -22.36 -22.95 -34.33
N GLU A 428 -22.24 -21.66 -34.62
CA GLU A 428 -20.94 -20.98 -34.80
C GLU A 428 -20.18 -20.82 -33.48
N LEU A 429 -20.89 -20.63 -32.37
CA LEU A 429 -20.30 -20.61 -31.04
C LEU A 429 -19.84 -22.01 -30.59
N ALA A 430 -20.63 -23.04 -30.90
CA ALA A 430 -20.27 -24.43 -30.64
C ALA A 430 -19.07 -24.89 -31.49
N ALA A 431 -19.01 -24.47 -32.76
CA ALA A 431 -17.88 -24.73 -33.65
C ALA A 431 -16.60 -24.03 -33.16
N ALA A 432 -16.67 -22.74 -32.81
CA ALA A 432 -15.53 -22.00 -32.28
C ALA A 432 -15.03 -22.56 -30.93
N HIS A 433 -15.94 -23.06 -30.08
CA HIS A 433 -15.57 -23.74 -28.84
C HIS A 433 -14.90 -25.09 -29.10
N ALA A 434 -15.42 -25.90 -30.03
CA ALA A 434 -14.82 -27.18 -30.41
C ALA A 434 -13.43 -27.02 -31.05
N GLU A 435 -13.25 -25.99 -31.88
CA GLU A 435 -11.97 -25.64 -32.51
C GLU A 435 -10.94 -25.19 -31.46
N ALA A 436 -11.33 -24.31 -30.54
CA ALA A 436 -10.47 -23.88 -29.44
C ALA A 436 -10.11 -25.04 -28.48
N LEU A 437 -11.02 -26.00 -28.26
CA LEU A 437 -10.74 -27.20 -27.45
C LEU A 437 -9.73 -28.12 -28.16
N SER A 438 -9.89 -28.32 -29.47
CA SER A 438 -8.98 -29.13 -30.28
C SER A 438 -7.59 -28.53 -30.40
N GLU A 439 -7.47 -27.20 -30.53
CA GLU A 439 -6.18 -26.51 -30.51
C GLU A 439 -5.50 -26.66 -29.15
N TRP A 440 -6.25 -26.54 -28.05
CA TRP A 440 -5.72 -26.70 -26.70
C TRP A 440 -5.24 -28.12 -26.42
N GLU A 441 -5.99 -29.13 -26.87
CA GLU A 441 -5.61 -30.56 -26.74
C GLU A 441 -4.45 -30.96 -27.67
N SER A 442 -4.20 -30.22 -28.76
CA SER A 442 -3.05 -30.47 -29.65
C SER A 442 -1.73 -29.83 -29.18
N VAL A 443 -1.81 -28.90 -28.22
CA VAL A 443 -0.66 -28.18 -27.64
C VAL A 443 -0.29 -28.74 -26.25
N ALA A 444 -1.11 -29.65 -25.70
CA ALA A 444 -0.81 -30.49 -24.53
C ALA A 444 -0.23 -31.84 -24.97
#